data_AF-A0A486XLI8-F1
#
_entry.id   AF-A0A486XLI8-F1
#
_cell.length_a   1.000
_cell.length_b   1.000
_cell.length_c   1.000
_cell.angle_alpha   90.00
_cell.angle_beta   90.00
_cell.angle_gamma   90.00
#
_symmetry.space_group_name_H-M   'P 1'
#
loop_
_entity.id
_entity.type
_entity.pdbx_description
1 polymer ?
#
loop_
_entity_poly.entity_id
_entity_poly.type
_entity_poly.pdbx_seq_one_letter_code
_entity_poly.pdbx_strand_id
1 'polypeptide(L)'
;MGLQHGFSLVEILVALLIVKIGLLGALAGQTLVLQQVQDATQRTLAVALTQGIVNELKANRHLSGLIAGRLSVDAALPEVPVCAAAGSCSNAEIAVVQAHTLLQQLQQSAQLSLLKPQFCLSGAELAARWQQKAMSPGSAIGDCALGKGFSGFSVMNPGH
;
A
#
# COMPACT_ATOMS: atom_id res chain seq x y z
N MET A 1 2.99 -55.30 40.66
CA MET A 1 2.47 -55.67 39.32
C MET A 1 1.70 -54.48 38.79
N GLY A 2 2.27 -53.77 37.81
CA GLY A 2 1.67 -52.56 37.25
C GLY A 2 0.43 -52.90 36.44
N LEU A 3 -0.71 -52.29 36.77
CA LEU A 3 -1.95 -52.42 36.01
C LEU A 3 -1.77 -51.75 34.65
N GLN A 4 -1.54 -52.56 33.61
CA GLN A 4 -1.57 -52.10 32.22
C GLN A 4 -3.01 -51.74 31.87
N HIS A 5 -3.34 -50.45 31.92
CA HIS A 5 -4.62 -49.93 31.45
C HIS A 5 -4.54 -49.77 29.94
N GLY A 6 -5.21 -50.67 29.21
CA GLY A 6 -5.39 -50.53 27.77
C GLY A 6 -6.25 -49.31 27.44
N PHE A 7 -5.88 -48.59 26.38
CA PHE A 7 -6.59 -47.42 25.88
C PHE A 7 -8.05 -47.77 25.51
N SER A 8 -9.02 -47.01 26.00
CA SER A 8 -10.42 -47.16 25.60
C SER A 8 -10.66 -46.48 24.25
N LEU A 9 -11.44 -47.09 23.34
CA LEU A 9 -11.80 -46.50 22.04
C LEU A 9 -12.45 -45.11 22.19
N VAL A 10 -13.22 -44.92 23.28
CA VAL A 10 -13.84 -43.63 23.62
C VAL A 10 -12.79 -42.57 23.96
N GLU A 11 -11.69 -42.96 24.61
CA GLU A 11 -10.62 -42.04 25.01
C GLU A 11 -9.91 -41.45 23.79
N ILE A 12 -9.63 -42.26 22.78
CA ILE A 12 -9.04 -41.78 21.52
C ILE A 12 -10.01 -40.88 20.76
N LEU A 13 -11.32 -41.22 20.73
CA LEU A 13 -12.32 -40.38 20.07
C LEU A 13 -12.42 -38.99 20.71
N VAL A 14 -12.40 -38.92 22.05
CA VAL A 14 -12.43 -37.66 22.79
C VAL A 14 -11.12 -36.88 22.60
N ALA A 15 -9.97 -37.55 22.64
CA ALA A 15 -8.68 -36.91 22.38
C ALA A 15 -8.62 -36.30 20.96
N LEU A 16 -9.08 -37.03 19.95
CA LEU A 16 -9.18 -36.54 18.58
C LEU A 16 -10.16 -35.38 18.44
N LEU A 17 -11.28 -35.38 19.17
CA LEU A 17 -12.23 -34.27 19.18
C LEU A 17 -11.57 -32.99 19.72
N ILE A 18 -10.90 -33.08 20.86
CA ILE A 18 -10.20 -31.94 21.49
C ILE A 18 -9.12 -31.39 20.56
N VAL A 19 -8.30 -32.27 19.96
CA VAL A 19 -7.25 -31.87 19.01
C VAL A 19 -7.84 -31.17 17.79
N LYS A 20 -8.94 -31.68 17.22
CA LYS A 20 -9.61 -31.05 16.07
C LYS A 20 -10.12 -29.64 16.41
N ILE A 21 -10.75 -29.45 17.57
CA ILE A 21 -11.23 -28.14 18.01
C ILE A 21 -10.04 -27.19 18.22
N GLY A 22 -8.95 -27.66 18.86
CA GLY A 22 -7.73 -26.87 19.05
C GLY A 22 -7.08 -26.43 17.74
N LEU A 23 -7.01 -27.33 16.75
CA LEU A 23 -6.46 -27.03 15.43
C LEU A 23 -7.31 -25.99 14.67
N LEU A 24 -8.64 -26.14 14.70
CA LEU A 24 -9.54 -25.16 14.08
C LEU A 24 -9.42 -23.77 14.73
N GLY A 25 -9.29 -23.72 16.06
CA GLY A 25 -9.04 -22.48 16.79
C GLY A 25 -7.72 -21.81 16.38
N ALA A 26 -6.64 -22.60 16.27
CA ALA A 26 -5.35 -22.10 15.81
C ALA A 26 -5.39 -21.57 14.36
N LEU A 27 -6.06 -22.29 13.45
CA LEU A 27 -6.24 -21.86 12.06
C LEU A 27 -7.06 -20.57 11.96
N ALA A 28 -8.15 -20.45 12.73
CA ALA A 28 -8.92 -19.22 12.81
C ALA A 28 -8.06 -18.04 13.27
N GLY A 29 -7.22 -18.24 14.29
CA GLY A 29 -6.26 -17.23 14.75
C GLY A 29 -5.25 -16.82 13.66
N GLN A 30 -4.72 -17.77 12.90
CA GLN A 30 -3.78 -17.49 11.80
C GLN A 30 -4.39 -16.54 10.76
N THR A 31 -5.69 -16.66 10.45
CA THR A 31 -6.34 -15.76 9.49
C THR A 31 -6.39 -14.30 9.96
N LEU A 32 -6.50 -14.06 11.27
CA LEU A 32 -6.50 -12.71 11.84
C LEU A 32 -5.10 -12.10 11.77
N VAL A 33 -4.08 -12.90 12.09
CA VAL A 33 -2.67 -12.46 11.99
C VAL A 33 -2.33 -12.10 10.55
N LEU A 34 -2.75 -12.91 9.57
CA LEU A 34 -2.53 -12.60 8.15
C LEU A 34 -3.15 -11.26 7.74
N GLN A 35 -4.35 -10.94 8.21
CA GLN A 35 -4.99 -9.65 7.93
C GLN A 35 -4.20 -8.48 8.52
N GLN A 36 -3.74 -8.61 9.76
CA GLN A 36 -2.92 -7.57 10.40
C GLN A 36 -1.58 -7.36 9.69
N VAL A 37 -0.93 -8.45 9.26
CA VAL A 37 0.33 -8.39 8.50
C VAL A 37 0.11 -7.73 7.13
N GLN A 38 -0.99 -8.03 6.44
CA GLN A 38 -1.33 -7.39 5.17
C GLN A 38 -1.49 -5.88 5.34
N ASP A 39 -2.26 -5.44 6.34
CA ASP A 39 -2.47 -4.02 6.63
C ASP A 39 -1.15 -3.30 6.99
N ALA A 40 -0.30 -3.92 7.82
CA ALA A 40 1.00 -3.37 8.19
C ALA A 40 1.95 -3.26 6.98
N THR A 41 1.91 -4.25 6.08
CA THR A 41 2.69 -4.25 4.84
C THR A 41 2.25 -3.12 3.92
N GLN A 42 0.94 -2.96 3.72
CA GLN A 42 0.39 -1.87 2.89
C GLN A 42 0.79 -0.50 3.41
N ARG A 43 0.72 -0.28 4.72
CA ARG A 43 1.17 0.97 5.35
C ARG A 43 2.66 1.21 5.11
N THR A 44 3.50 0.19 5.27
CA THR A 44 4.95 0.28 5.08
C THR A 44 5.28 0.67 3.63
N LEU A 45 4.65 0.00 2.67
CA LEU A 45 4.84 0.29 1.24
C LEU A 45 4.33 1.69 0.89
N ALA A 46 3.17 2.11 1.40
CA ALA A 46 2.64 3.45 1.19
C ALA A 46 3.58 4.53 1.73
N VAL A 47 4.17 4.32 2.92
CA VAL A 47 5.18 5.22 3.49
C VAL A 47 6.43 5.30 2.61
N ALA A 48 6.97 4.15 2.17
CA ALA A 48 8.15 4.12 1.30
C ALA A 48 7.90 4.85 -0.03
N LEU A 49 6.76 4.61 -0.68
CA LEU A 49 6.38 5.30 -1.92
C LEU A 49 6.19 6.80 -1.71
N THR A 50 5.54 7.20 -0.62
CA THR A 50 5.34 8.62 -0.29
C THR A 50 6.68 9.33 -0.10
N GLN A 51 7.63 8.70 0.61
CA GLN A 51 8.98 9.25 0.78
C GLN A 51 9.71 9.40 -0.57
N GLY A 52 9.57 8.42 -1.47
CA GLY A 52 10.07 8.52 -2.83
C GLY A 52 9.50 9.72 -3.58
N ILE A 53 8.17 9.89 -3.58
CA ILE A 53 7.48 11.02 -4.23
C ILE A 53 7.95 12.35 -3.65
N VAL A 54 8.03 12.48 -2.33
CA VAL A 54 8.47 13.72 -1.67
C VAL A 54 9.92 14.05 -2.05
N ASN A 55 10.79 13.04 -2.16
CA ASN A 55 12.18 13.26 -2.57
C ASN A 55 12.27 13.73 -4.03
N GLU A 56 11.49 13.14 -4.94
CA GLU A 56 11.41 13.59 -6.33
C GLU A 56 10.86 15.01 -6.45
N LEU A 57 9.81 15.34 -5.67
CA LEU A 57 9.23 16.69 -5.61
C LEU A 57 10.22 17.74 -5.10
N LYS A 58 11.08 17.37 -4.14
CA LYS A 58 12.16 18.23 -3.64
C LYS A 58 13.28 18.39 -4.67
N ALA A 59 13.62 17.32 -5.39
CA ALA A 59 14.68 17.33 -6.40
C ALA A 59 14.30 18.22 -7.60
N ASN A 60 13.04 18.18 -8.02
CA ASN A 60 12.56 18.94 -9.17
C ASN A 60 11.16 19.53 -8.94
N ARG A 61 11.08 20.84 -8.72
CA ARG A 61 9.80 21.53 -8.46
C ARG A 61 8.83 21.47 -9.65
N HIS A 62 9.33 21.33 -10.88
CA HIS A 62 8.47 21.22 -12.07
C HIS A 62 7.59 19.95 -12.05
N LEU A 63 7.97 18.94 -11.27
CA LEU A 63 7.17 17.72 -11.09
C LEU A 63 5.82 18.02 -10.42
N SER A 64 5.76 18.96 -9.48
CA SER A 64 4.53 19.28 -8.74
C SER A 64 3.36 19.65 -9.64
N GLY A 65 3.62 20.38 -10.73
CA GLY A 65 2.60 20.75 -11.72
C GLY A 65 2.12 19.58 -12.59
N LEU A 66 2.96 18.56 -12.79
CA LEU A 66 2.63 17.38 -13.59
C LEU A 66 1.84 16.33 -12.80
N ILE A 67 2.11 16.22 -11.50
CA ILE A 67 1.44 15.24 -10.62
C ILE A 67 0.42 15.86 -9.67
N ALA A 68 0.02 17.12 -9.91
CA ALA A 68 -1.01 17.80 -9.14
C ALA A 68 -2.34 17.03 -9.21
N GLY A 69 -3.05 16.94 -8.08
CA GLY A 69 -4.30 16.21 -7.98
C GLY A 69 -4.10 14.72 -7.66
N ARG A 70 -5.02 13.87 -8.13
CA ARG A 70 -5.05 12.44 -7.80
C ARG A 70 -4.21 11.62 -8.78
N LEU A 71 -3.20 10.93 -8.24
CA LEU A 71 -2.38 9.96 -8.92
C LEU A 71 -2.84 8.55 -8.54
N SER A 72 -3.24 7.74 -9.51
CA SER A 72 -3.68 6.36 -9.30
C SER A 72 -3.02 5.43 -10.29
N VAL A 73 -3.09 4.13 -10.01
CA VAL A 73 -2.66 3.05 -10.92
C VAL A 73 -3.25 3.22 -12.33
N ASP A 74 -4.49 3.70 -12.44
CA ASP A 74 -5.19 3.87 -13.70
C ASP A 74 -4.85 5.17 -14.46
N ALA A 75 -3.95 5.99 -13.92
CA ALA A 75 -3.56 7.23 -14.58
C ALA A 75 -2.74 6.94 -15.85
N ALA A 76 -2.96 7.72 -16.90
CA ALA A 76 -2.22 7.61 -18.14
C ALA A 76 -0.75 8.03 -17.91
N LEU A 77 0.20 7.25 -18.46
CA LEU A 77 1.59 7.64 -18.41
C LEU A 77 1.83 8.80 -19.40
N PRO A 78 2.50 9.87 -18.99
CA PRO A 78 2.88 10.93 -19.90
C PRO A 78 3.91 10.41 -20.90
N GLU A 79 3.84 10.89 -22.14
CA GLU A 79 4.82 10.52 -23.17
C GLU A 79 6.22 11.01 -22.77
N VAL A 80 7.20 10.12 -22.82
CA VAL A 80 8.58 10.43 -22.44
C VAL A 80 9.20 11.30 -23.53
N PRO A 81 9.63 12.54 -23.22
CA PRO A 81 10.28 13.38 -24.21
C PRO A 81 11.62 12.77 -24.63
N VAL A 82 11.94 12.89 -25.92
CA VAL A 82 13.29 12.60 -26.40
C VAL A 82 14.19 13.73 -25.93
N CYS A 83 14.95 13.51 -24.87
CA CYS A 83 15.99 14.46 -24.49
C CYS A 83 16.93 14.66 -25.67
N ALA A 84 17.25 15.92 -25.97
CA ALA A 84 18.02 16.28 -27.16
C ALA A 84 19.29 15.43 -27.29
N ALA A 85 19.70 15.12 -28.53
CA ALA A 85 20.81 14.21 -28.86
C ALA A 85 22.17 14.58 -28.22
N ALA A 86 22.30 15.78 -27.65
CA ALA A 86 23.44 16.21 -26.83
C ALA A 86 23.37 15.75 -25.36
N GLY A 87 22.38 14.93 -24.98
CA GLY A 87 22.27 14.36 -23.62
C GLY A 87 21.82 15.35 -22.54
N SER A 88 21.28 16.52 -22.91
CA SER A 88 20.74 17.48 -21.95
C SER A 88 19.21 17.53 -22.04
N CYS A 89 18.55 17.23 -20.92
CA CYS A 89 17.13 17.45 -20.72
C CYS A 89 16.97 18.74 -19.91
N SER A 90 15.99 19.59 -20.25
CA SER A 90 15.58 20.70 -19.39
C SER A 90 14.92 20.19 -18.11
N ASN A 91 14.88 21.00 -17.04
CA ASN A 91 14.22 20.61 -15.78
C ASN A 91 12.73 20.25 -15.99
N ALA A 92 12.06 20.86 -16.98
CA ALA A 92 10.68 20.52 -17.33
C ALA A 92 10.59 19.14 -18.00
N GLU A 93 11.51 18.80 -18.91
CA GLU A 93 11.55 17.47 -19.54
C GLU A 93 11.92 16.37 -18.55
N ILE A 94 12.87 16.64 -17.65
CA ILE A 94 13.23 15.72 -16.55
C ILE A 94 11.99 15.46 -15.68
N ALA A 95 11.18 16.47 -15.41
CA ALA A 95 9.95 16.29 -14.63
C ALA A 95 8.96 15.34 -15.31
N VAL A 96 8.89 15.34 -16.65
CA VAL A 96 8.05 14.40 -17.41
C VAL A 96 8.58 12.97 -17.28
N VAL A 97 9.91 12.79 -17.39
CA VAL A 97 10.55 11.48 -17.18
C VAL A 97 10.32 10.96 -15.75
N GLN A 98 10.43 11.84 -14.74
CA GLN A 98 10.16 11.50 -13.34
C GLN A 98 8.70 11.10 -13.13
N ALA A 99 7.75 11.86 -13.69
CA ALA A 99 6.33 11.54 -13.63
C ALA A 99 6.01 10.19 -14.29
N HIS A 100 6.59 9.92 -15.46
CA HIS A 100 6.47 8.62 -16.13
C HIS A 100 6.98 7.47 -15.26
N THR A 101 8.19 7.61 -14.70
CA THR A 101 8.81 6.59 -13.85
C THR A 101 7.98 6.31 -12.60
N LEU A 102 7.49 7.37 -11.94
CA LEU A 102 6.64 7.25 -10.76
C LEU A 102 5.34 6.51 -11.08
N LEU A 103 4.65 6.90 -12.16
CA LEU A 103 3.42 6.26 -12.60
C LEU A 103 3.65 4.79 -12.95
N GLN A 104 4.75 4.47 -13.62
CA GLN A 104 5.12 3.11 -13.94
C GLN A 104 5.37 2.27 -12.66
N GLN A 105 6.06 2.82 -11.66
CA GLN A 105 6.26 2.15 -10.37
C GLN A 105 4.92 1.92 -9.64
N LEU A 106 4.02 2.90 -9.67
CA LEU A 106 2.68 2.77 -9.10
C LEU A 106 1.86 1.68 -9.80
N GLN A 107 1.94 1.60 -11.12
CA GLN A 107 1.28 0.55 -11.88
C GLN A 107 1.81 -0.84 -11.56
N GLN A 108 3.12 -0.98 -11.41
CA GLN A 108 3.74 -2.23 -10.96
C GLN A 108 3.36 -2.58 -9.52
N SER A 109 3.18 -1.58 -8.65
CA SER A 109 2.72 -1.79 -7.27
C SER A 109 1.30 -2.36 -7.18
N ALA A 110 0.49 -2.24 -8.25
CA ALA A 110 -0.83 -2.86 -8.34
C ALA A 110 -0.78 -4.37 -8.60
N GLN A 111 0.33 -4.88 -9.16
CA GLN A 111 0.59 -6.32 -9.26
C GLN A 111 1.11 -6.90 -7.93
N LEU A 112 1.54 -6.02 -7.02
CA LEU A 112 1.95 -6.34 -5.64
C LEU A 112 0.75 -6.18 -4.68
N SER A 113 0.91 -6.57 -3.41
CA SER A 113 -0.15 -6.59 -2.38
C SER A 113 -0.74 -5.23 -1.97
N LEU A 114 -0.44 -4.14 -2.69
CA LEU A 114 -1.07 -2.83 -2.49
C LEU A 114 -2.42 -2.80 -3.20
N LEU A 115 -3.50 -2.87 -2.44
CA LEU A 115 -4.86 -2.81 -2.98
C LEU A 115 -5.19 -1.36 -3.38
N LYS A 116 -5.18 -1.08 -4.69
CA LYS A 116 -5.55 0.19 -5.31
C LYS A 116 -4.94 1.42 -4.61
N PRO A 117 -3.60 1.55 -4.58
CA PRO A 117 -2.95 2.73 -4.03
C PRO A 117 -3.38 3.96 -4.83
N GLN A 118 -3.65 5.06 -4.13
CA GLN A 118 -3.79 6.36 -4.75
C GLN A 118 -3.03 7.38 -3.92
N PHE A 119 -2.43 8.35 -4.59
CA PHE A 119 -1.74 9.48 -4.00
C PHE A 119 -2.45 10.75 -4.46
N CYS A 120 -2.41 11.79 -3.65
CA CYS A 120 -3.06 13.04 -3.99
C CYS A 120 -2.22 14.21 -3.50
N LEU A 121 -1.88 15.13 -4.39
CA LEU A 121 -1.14 16.33 -4.09
C LEU A 121 -2.09 17.53 -4.16
N SER A 122 -2.31 18.21 -3.04
CA SER A 122 -3.04 19.49 -2.97
C SER A 122 -2.14 20.55 -2.34
N GLY A 123 -1.67 21.50 -3.15
CA GLY A 123 -0.64 22.46 -2.73
C GLY A 123 0.56 21.74 -2.12
N ALA A 124 0.93 22.12 -0.90
CA ALA A 124 2.04 21.52 -0.16
C ALA A 124 1.68 20.24 0.62
N GLU A 125 0.48 19.68 0.47
CA GLU A 125 0.08 18.45 1.17
C GLU A 125 0.06 17.26 0.21
N LEU A 126 0.82 16.21 0.54
CA LEU A 126 0.78 14.93 -0.17
C LEU A 126 0.07 13.89 0.69
N ALA A 127 -1.09 13.43 0.23
CA ALA A 127 -1.86 12.35 0.85
C ALA A 127 -1.63 11.02 0.14
N ALA A 128 -1.44 9.94 0.89
CA ALA A 128 -1.36 8.58 0.40
C ALA A 128 -2.54 7.76 0.94
N ARG A 129 -3.17 6.95 0.08
CA ARG A 129 -4.29 6.07 0.45
C ARG A 129 -4.18 4.68 -0.16
N TRP A 130 -4.74 3.70 0.53
CA TRP A 130 -4.88 2.32 0.07
C TRP A 130 -6.20 1.72 0.58
N GLN A 131 -6.70 0.68 -0.09
CA GLN A 131 -7.89 -0.02 0.36
C GLN A 131 -7.55 -0.97 1.50
N GLN A 132 -8.31 -0.87 2.60
CA GLN A 132 -8.34 -1.92 3.62
C GLN A 132 -9.53 -2.84 3.38
N LYS A 133 -9.39 -4.10 3.79
CA LYS A 133 -10.48 -5.08 3.75
C LYS A 133 -11.55 -4.81 4.81
N ALA A 134 -11.16 -4.16 5.92
CA ALA A 134 -12.06 -3.72 6.97
C ALA A 134 -12.67 -2.34 6.63
N MET A 135 -13.98 -2.19 6.83
CA MET A 135 -14.73 -0.96 6.58
C MET A 135 -14.32 0.13 7.59
N SER A 136 -13.32 0.94 7.25
CA SER A 136 -12.96 2.13 8.03
C SER A 136 -13.87 3.31 7.65
N PRO A 137 -14.33 4.14 8.61
CA PRO A 137 -14.96 5.41 8.28
C PRO A 137 -13.98 6.24 7.45
N GLY A 138 -14.43 6.73 6.28
CA GLY A 138 -13.57 7.51 5.39
C GLY A 138 -13.03 8.73 6.13
N SER A 139 -11.72 8.92 6.12
CA SER A 139 -11.07 10.09 6.73
C SER A 139 -10.87 11.18 5.68
N ALA A 140 -11.25 12.43 5.95
CA ALA A 140 -10.89 13.53 5.07
C ALA A 140 -9.42 13.90 5.32
N ILE A 141 -8.57 13.77 4.30
CA ILE A 141 -7.18 14.22 4.35
C ILE A 141 -7.09 15.45 3.43
N GLY A 142 -7.21 16.66 4.00
CA GLY A 142 -7.22 17.91 3.23
C GLY A 142 -8.27 17.93 2.11
N ASP A 143 -7.97 18.59 0.99
CA ASP A 143 -8.80 18.58 -0.24
C ASP A 143 -8.85 17.19 -0.91
N CYS A 144 -8.00 16.26 -0.47
CA CYS A 144 -7.92 14.89 -0.96
C CYS A 144 -8.89 13.98 -0.19
N ALA A 145 -10.19 14.18 -0.38
CA ALA A 145 -11.22 13.37 0.29
C ALA A 145 -11.02 11.85 0.05
N LEU A 146 -10.97 11.06 1.13
CA LEU A 146 -10.98 9.60 1.07
C LEU A 146 -12.43 9.09 1.03
N GLY A 147 -12.73 8.18 0.11
CA GLY A 147 -13.98 7.44 0.12
C GLY A 147 -14.04 6.45 1.28
N LYS A 148 -15.23 5.89 1.55
CA LYS A 148 -15.39 4.79 2.54
C LYS A 148 -14.53 3.58 2.14
N GLY A 149 -13.96 2.88 3.13
CA GLY A 149 -13.14 1.69 2.90
C GLY A 149 -11.68 1.96 2.50
N PHE A 150 -11.22 3.20 2.66
CA PHE A 150 -9.83 3.59 2.44
C PHE A 150 -9.22 4.11 3.74
N SER A 151 -7.96 3.76 3.93
CA SER A 151 -7.10 4.35 4.96
C SER A 151 -5.97 5.12 4.28
N GLY A 152 -5.44 6.10 4.99
CA GLY A 152 -4.40 6.97 4.45
C GLY A 152 -3.75 7.86 5.49
N PHE A 153 -2.74 8.59 5.05
CA PHE A 153 -2.06 9.63 5.82
C PHE A 153 -1.64 10.76 4.89
N SER A 154 -1.39 11.95 5.42
CA SER A 154 -0.73 13.03 4.68
C SER A 154 0.61 13.41 5.27
N VAL A 155 1.47 13.94 4.40
CA VAL A 155 2.77 14.50 4.73
C VAL A 155 2.87 15.87 4.06
N MET A 156 3.42 16.83 4.78
CA MET A 156 3.76 18.13 4.21
C MET A 156 4.96 18.02 3.26
N ASN A 157 4.84 18.58 2.07
CA ASN A 157 5.93 18.82 1.15
C ASN A 157 6.52 20.22 1.41
N PRO A 158 7.75 20.33 1.96
CA PRO A 158 8.36 21.62 2.26
C PRO A 158 8.91 22.35 1.01
N GLY A 159 8.68 21.84 -0.20
CA GLY A 159 9.21 22.38 -1.46
C GLY A 159 8.39 23.47 -2.15
N HIS A 160 7.26 23.89 -1.54
CA HIS A 160 6.44 25.01 -2.02
C HIS A 160 7.01 26.36 -1.59
#